data_AF-A0A3M1YTZ8-F1
#
_entry.id   AF-A0A3M1YTZ8-F1
#
_cell.length_a   1.000
_cell.length_b   1.000
_cell.length_c   1.000
_cell.angle_alpha   90.00
_cell.angle_beta   90.00
_cell.angle_gamma   90.00
#
_symmetry.space_group_name_H-M   'P 1'
#
loop_
_entity.id
_entity.type
_entity.pdbx_description
1 polymer ?
#
loop_
_entity_poly.entity_id
_entity_poly.type
_entity_poly.pdbx_seq_one_letter_code
_entity_poly.pdbx_strand_id
1 'polypeptide(L)'
;MVRITLGEKLMQRMPDGCGFSAENLHLLIVVVCEFLSDYTINGCASRHYNAQTYYIASQAQACVNEILASWLSKLPFEHIDGYSSREVVAQALSWAIFGPATRWLQNGHKTTPQELAACIVPFALSALQPVLAAVN
;
A
#
# COMPACT_ATOMS: atom_id res chain seq x y z
N MET A 1 9.86 -13.72 6.21
CA MET A 1 10.70 -12.56 6.55
C MET A 1 10.06 -11.24 6.11
N VAL A 2 9.85 -10.99 4.81
CA VAL A 2 9.22 -9.75 4.28
C VAL A 2 7.96 -9.32 5.04
N ARG A 3 6.97 -10.22 5.16
CA ARG A 3 5.71 -9.95 5.89
C ARG A 3 5.90 -9.59 7.36
N ILE A 4 6.82 -10.26 8.04
CA ILE A 4 7.10 -10.03 9.46
C ILE A 4 7.72 -8.63 9.62
N THR A 5 8.76 -8.32 8.85
CA THR A 5 9.45 -7.03 8.91
C THR A 5 8.55 -5.85 8.52
N LEU A 6 7.73 -6.01 7.47
CA LEU A 6 6.76 -4.99 7.09
C LEU A 6 5.67 -4.83 8.17
N GLY A 7 5.16 -5.94 8.69
CA GLY A 7 4.19 -5.95 9.79
C GLY A 7 4.73 -5.26 11.05
N GLU A 8 5.97 -5.53 11.45
CA GLU A 8 6.62 -4.87 12.59
C GLU A 8 6.75 -3.36 12.39
N LYS A 9 7.21 -2.91 11.22
CA LYS A 9 7.29 -1.47 10.90
C LYS A 9 5.93 -0.78 10.94
N LEU A 10 4.87 -1.49 10.53
CA LEU A 10 3.50 -0.98 10.60
C LEU A 10 2.99 -0.92 12.04
N MET A 11 3.16 -1.98 12.82
CA MET A 11 2.75 -2.03 14.23
C MET A 11 3.44 -0.95 15.08
N GLN A 12 4.69 -0.58 14.76
CA GLN A 12 5.40 0.49 15.45
C GLN A 12 4.79 1.89 15.22
N ARG A 13 4.00 2.07 14.16
CA ARG A 13 3.51 3.39 13.72
C ARG A 13 1.99 3.50 13.66
N MET A 14 1.29 2.38 13.72
CA MET A 14 -0.16 2.33 13.65
C MET A 14 -0.74 1.86 14.98
N PRO A 15 -1.76 2.55 15.51
CA PRO A 15 -2.50 2.07 16.68
C PRO A 15 -3.13 0.70 16.44
N ASP A 16 -3.23 -0.10 17.50
CA ASP A 16 -3.96 -1.36 17.48
C ASP A 16 -5.40 -1.14 17.03
N GLY A 17 -5.88 -2.02 16.13
CA GLY A 17 -7.25 -1.93 15.60
C GLY A 17 -7.46 -0.84 14.55
N CYS A 18 -6.39 -0.22 14.03
CA CYS A 18 -6.48 0.72 12.92
C CYS A 18 -7.30 0.17 11.73
N GLY A 19 -8.06 1.05 11.09
CA GLY A 19 -8.95 0.75 9.96
C GLY A 19 -8.68 1.67 8.77
N PHE A 20 -9.53 1.56 7.74
CA PHE A 20 -9.39 2.39 6.56
C PHE A 20 -9.61 3.87 6.90
N SER A 21 -8.60 4.72 6.69
CA SER A 21 -8.70 6.18 6.80
C SER A 21 -7.61 6.85 5.95
N ALA A 22 -7.78 8.14 5.67
CA ALA A 22 -6.77 8.92 4.95
C ALA A 22 -5.40 8.88 5.64
N GLU A 23 -5.39 9.02 6.97
CA GLU A 23 -4.19 9.03 7.81
C GLU A 23 -3.50 7.66 7.83
N ASN A 24 -4.27 6.57 8.03
CA ASN A 24 -3.70 5.22 8.04
C ASN A 24 -3.20 4.81 6.66
N LEU A 25 -3.87 5.24 5.59
CA LEU A 25 -3.40 5.03 4.22
C LEU A 25 -2.11 5.80 3.95
N HIS A 26 -2.00 7.04 4.43
CA HIS A 26 -0.78 7.83 4.35
C HIS A 26 0.39 7.12 5.05
N LEU A 27 0.18 6.69 6.30
CA LEU A 27 1.19 5.95 7.07
C LEU A 27 1.58 4.63 6.39
N LEU A 28 0.63 3.90 5.82
CA LEU A 28 0.88 2.67 5.08
C LEU A 28 1.81 2.92 3.89
N ILE A 29 1.54 3.94 3.08
CA ILE A 29 2.35 4.29 1.92
C ILE A 29 3.77 4.68 2.35
N VAL A 30 3.91 5.49 3.40
CA VAL A 30 5.22 5.90 3.94
C VAL A 30 6.03 4.68 4.36
N VAL A 31 5.44 3.77 5.14
CA VAL A 31 6.12 2.55 5.61
C VAL A 31 6.51 1.64 4.46
N VAL A 32 5.66 1.49 3.44
CA VAL A 32 5.98 0.71 2.24
C VAL A 32 7.16 1.31 1.49
N CYS A 33 7.19 2.63 1.31
CA CYS A 33 8.30 3.30 0.64
C CYS A 33 9.62 3.10 1.39
N GLU A 34 9.63 3.34 2.70
CA GLU A 34 10.82 3.12 3.53
C GLU A 34 11.27 1.66 3.52
N PHE A 35 10.32 0.72 3.63
CA PHE A 35 10.61 -0.70 3.54
C PHE A 35 11.30 -1.02 2.20
N LEU A 36 10.77 -0.56 1.07
CA LEU A 36 11.36 -0.79 -0.25
C LEU A 36 12.74 -0.14 -0.41
N SER A 37 12.94 1.07 0.16
CA SER A 37 14.24 1.74 0.16
C SER A 37 15.29 1.00 0.97
N ASP A 38 14.94 0.44 2.13
CA ASP A 38 15.87 -0.33 2.97
C ASP A 38 16.49 -1.52 2.23
N TYR A 39 15.76 -2.13 1.29
CA TYR A 39 16.27 -3.24 0.46
C TYR A 39 17.09 -2.80 -0.75
N THR A 40 16.98 -1.54 -1.18
CA THR A 40 17.79 -1.01 -2.30
C THR A 40 19.08 -0.34 -1.83
N ILE A 41 19.07 0.30 -0.66
CA ILE A 41 20.22 1.01 -0.08
C ILE A 41 21.29 0.03 0.43
N ASN A 42 20.91 -1.14 0.94
CA ASN A 42 21.83 -2.08 1.62
C ASN A 42 22.54 -3.11 0.70
N GLY A 43 22.65 -2.86 -0.62
CA GLY A 43 23.52 -3.67 -1.49
C GLY A 43 22.95 -4.12 -2.84
N CYS A 44 21.80 -3.61 -3.27
CA CYS A 44 21.23 -3.91 -4.60
C CYS A 44 21.17 -2.67 -5.49
N ALA A 45 22.24 -1.86 -5.48
CA ALA A 45 22.47 -0.80 -6.46
C ALA A 45 22.94 -1.35 -7.83
N SER A 46 22.57 -2.59 -8.19
CA SER A 46 22.70 -2.98 -9.59
C SER A 46 21.48 -2.47 -10.32
N ARG A 47 21.74 -1.81 -11.44
CA ARG A 47 20.84 -1.11 -12.37
C ARG A 47 19.66 -1.95 -12.91
N HIS A 48 19.46 -3.14 -12.37
CA HIS A 48 18.48 -4.13 -12.77
C HIS A 48 17.72 -4.59 -11.54
N TYR A 49 16.42 -4.30 -11.55
CA TYR A 49 15.41 -4.98 -10.73
C TYR A 49 15.63 -6.49 -10.85
N ASN A 50 16.38 -7.09 -9.92
CA ASN A 50 16.72 -8.50 -9.97
C ASN A 50 15.56 -9.35 -9.41
N ALA A 51 15.59 -10.66 -9.63
CA ALA A 51 14.53 -11.57 -9.20
C ALA A 51 14.23 -11.47 -7.69
N GLN A 52 15.25 -11.18 -6.86
CA GLN A 52 15.09 -10.98 -5.43
C GLN A 52 14.33 -9.70 -5.08
N THR A 53 14.67 -8.57 -5.72
CA THR A 53 13.96 -7.29 -5.53
C THR A 53 12.51 -7.41 -5.98
N TYR A 54 12.27 -8.08 -7.12
CA TYR A 54 10.92 -8.38 -7.58
C TYR A 54 10.14 -9.26 -6.60
N TYR A 55 10.76 -10.30 -6.06
CA TYR A 55 10.14 -11.17 -5.05
C TYR A 55 9.82 -10.43 -3.75
N ILE A 56 10.70 -9.56 -3.28
CA ILE A 56 10.45 -8.75 -2.07
C ILE A 56 9.29 -7.78 -2.31
N ALA A 57 9.29 -7.08 -3.45
CA ALA A 57 8.22 -6.16 -3.81
C ALA A 57 6.88 -6.87 -3.97
N SER A 58 6.83 -8.06 -4.58
CA SER A 58 5.59 -8.83 -4.72
C SER A 58 5.06 -9.34 -3.39
N GLN A 59 5.93 -9.80 -2.49
CA GLN A 59 5.54 -10.21 -1.14
C GLN A 59 5.04 -9.04 -0.29
N ALA A 60 5.67 -7.87 -0.41
CA ALA A 60 5.23 -6.66 0.26
C ALA A 60 3.87 -6.19 -0.31
N GLN A 61 3.68 -6.27 -1.63
CA GLN A 61 2.41 -5.93 -2.28
C GLN A 61 1.27 -6.85 -1.81
N ALA A 62 1.50 -8.16 -1.74
CA ALA A 62 0.53 -9.11 -1.21
C ALA A 62 0.16 -8.81 0.26
N CYS A 63 1.15 -8.45 1.09
CA CYS A 63 0.91 -8.06 2.48
C CYS A 63 0.04 -6.79 2.57
N VAL A 64 0.32 -5.80 1.74
CA VAL A 64 -0.47 -4.55 1.69
C VAL A 64 -1.89 -4.80 1.19
N ASN A 65 -2.06 -5.68 0.20
CA ASN A 65 -3.38 -6.10 -0.24
C ASN A 65 -4.21 -6.70 0.91
N GLU A 66 -3.63 -7.59 1.72
CA GLU A 66 -4.34 -8.21 2.84
C GLU A 66 -4.72 -7.20 3.93
N ILE A 67 -3.83 -6.25 4.24
CA ILE A 67 -4.12 -5.17 5.18
C ILE A 67 -5.30 -4.34 4.67
N LEU A 68 -5.26 -3.94 3.40
CA LEU A 68 -6.33 -3.17 2.78
C LEU A 68 -7.64 -3.97 2.73
N ALA A 69 -7.60 -5.27 2.41
CA ALA A 69 -8.78 -6.13 2.42
C ALA A 69 -9.39 -6.20 3.83
N SER A 70 -8.56 -6.37 4.87
CA SER A 70 -9.00 -6.35 6.26
C SER A 70 -9.64 -5.01 6.64
N TRP A 71 -9.03 -3.89 6.26
CA TRP A 71 -9.58 -2.55 6.51
C TRP A 71 -10.90 -2.31 5.78
N LEU A 72 -11.00 -2.69 4.50
CA LEU A 72 -12.20 -2.53 3.68
C LEU A 72 -13.33 -3.47 4.10
N SER A 73 -13.01 -4.64 4.68
CA SER A 73 -14.02 -5.58 5.19
C SER A 73 -14.94 -4.97 6.26
N LYS A 74 -14.44 -3.95 6.97
CA LYS A 74 -15.15 -3.23 8.04
C LYS A 74 -15.98 -2.05 7.52
N LEU A 75 -15.88 -1.71 6.24
CA LEU A 75 -16.63 -0.60 5.64
C LEU A 75 -17.98 -1.08 5.07
N PRO A 76 -19.01 -0.21 5.09
CA PRO A 76 -20.25 -0.45 4.36
C PRO A 76 -19.98 -0.31 2.86
N PHE A 77 -19.83 -1.43 2.16
CA PHE A 77 -19.88 -1.49 0.70
C PHE A 77 -21.31 -1.83 0.29
N GLU A 78 -21.92 -1.02 -0.57
CA GLU A 78 -23.20 -1.39 -1.20
C GLU A 78 -22.98 -2.40 -2.34
N HIS A 79 -24.06 -3.07 -2.74
CA HIS A 79 -24.13 -4.23 -3.61
C HIS A 79 -23.40 -4.05 -4.96
N ILE A 80 -22.09 -4.32 -4.96
CA ILE A 80 -21.46 -5.00 -6.10
C ILE A 80 -21.40 -6.46 -5.66
N ASP A 81 -22.36 -7.27 -6.13
CA ASP A 81 -22.56 -8.66 -5.72
C ASP A 81 -21.23 -9.40 -5.47
N GLY A 82 -21.02 -9.80 -4.21
CA GLY A 82 -19.96 -10.73 -3.83
C GLY A 82 -18.73 -10.13 -3.14
N TYR A 83 -18.21 -10.92 -2.20
CA TYR A 83 -16.89 -10.81 -1.56
C TYR A 83 -15.76 -10.43 -2.54
N SER A 84 -15.86 -10.88 -3.80
CA SER A 84 -14.99 -10.55 -4.92
C SER A 84 -14.79 -9.05 -5.16
N SER A 85 -15.79 -8.21 -4.90
CA SER A 85 -15.72 -6.77 -5.19
C SER A 85 -14.79 -6.03 -4.23
N ARG A 86 -14.81 -6.41 -2.94
CA ARG A 86 -13.91 -5.82 -1.92
C ARG A 86 -12.47 -6.27 -2.14
N GLU A 87 -12.26 -7.53 -2.49
CA GLU A 87 -10.94 -8.06 -2.82
C GLU A 87 -10.36 -7.39 -4.07
N VAL A 88 -11.17 -7.21 -5.12
CA VAL A 88 -10.76 -6.47 -6.33
C VAL A 88 -10.39 -5.03 -5.99
N VAL A 89 -11.15 -4.36 -5.12
CA VAL A 89 -10.82 -3.00 -4.68
C VAL A 89 -9.54 -2.96 -3.85
N ALA A 90 -9.35 -3.89 -2.91
CA ALA A 90 -8.11 -4.02 -2.17
C ALA A 90 -6.91 -4.28 -3.10
N GLN A 91 -7.10 -5.10 -4.13
CA GLN A 91 -6.09 -5.39 -5.15
C GLN A 91 -5.74 -4.15 -5.96
N ALA A 92 -6.74 -3.42 -6.44
CA ALA A 92 -6.56 -2.17 -7.17
C ALA A 92 -5.83 -1.11 -6.33
N LEU A 93 -6.25 -0.91 -5.07
CA LEU A 93 -5.60 0.01 -4.15
C LEU A 93 -4.14 -0.38 -3.87
N SER A 94 -3.88 -1.66 -3.64
CA SER A 94 -2.51 -2.12 -3.39
C SER A 94 -1.59 -1.84 -4.59
N TRP A 95 -2.08 -1.96 -5.82
CA TRP A 95 -1.34 -1.56 -7.03
C TRP A 95 -1.23 -0.04 -7.19
N ALA A 96 -2.26 0.71 -6.82
CA ALA A 96 -2.23 2.17 -6.81
C ALA A 96 -1.19 2.73 -5.82
N ILE A 97 -0.84 1.97 -4.78
CA ILE A 97 0.29 2.26 -3.87
C ILE A 97 1.61 1.78 -4.48
N PHE A 98 1.68 0.51 -4.91
CA PHE A 98 2.94 -0.11 -5.32
C PHE A 98 3.49 0.41 -6.65
N GLY A 99 2.63 0.78 -7.61
CA GLY A 99 3.07 1.34 -8.89
C GLY A 99 3.89 2.61 -8.69
N PRO A 100 3.34 3.64 -8.03
CA PRO A 100 4.09 4.85 -7.69
C PRO A 100 5.31 4.61 -6.80
N ALA A 101 5.20 3.75 -5.77
CA ALA A 101 6.33 3.45 -4.88
C ALA A 101 7.50 2.78 -5.62
N THR A 102 7.20 1.86 -6.55
CA THR A 102 8.19 1.21 -7.41
C THR A 102 8.85 2.22 -8.35
N ARG A 103 8.06 3.14 -8.94
CA ARG A 103 8.59 4.18 -9.81
C ARG A 103 9.45 5.19 -9.03
N TRP A 104 9.05 5.52 -7.81
CA TRP A 104 9.80 6.38 -6.89
C TRP A 104 11.16 5.78 -6.54
N LEU A 105 11.21 4.48 -6.25
CA LEU A 105 12.43 3.71 -6.04
C LEU A 105 13.36 3.75 -7.28
N GLN A 106 12.81 3.50 -8.47
CA GLN A 106 13.56 3.49 -9.73
C GLN A 106 14.11 4.86 -10.13
N ASN A 107 13.44 5.95 -9.74
CA ASN A 107 13.83 7.31 -10.08
C ASN A 107 14.82 7.94 -9.08
N GLY A 108 15.30 7.18 -8.09
CA GLY A 108 16.29 7.65 -7.12
C GLY A 108 15.70 8.52 -6.00
N HIS A 109 14.47 8.25 -5.57
CA HIS A 109 13.86 8.90 -4.41
C HIS A 109 13.81 10.44 -4.49
N LYS A 110 13.47 11.00 -5.65
CA LYS A 110 13.46 12.47 -5.89
C LYS A 110 12.52 13.27 -4.96
N THR A 111 11.58 12.59 -4.32
CA THR A 111 10.67 13.15 -3.32
C THR A 111 10.77 12.32 -2.04
N THR A 112 10.27 12.84 -0.94
CA THR A 112 10.11 12.08 0.30
C THR A 112 8.95 11.08 0.20
N PRO A 113 8.94 9.99 0.99
CA PRO A 113 7.79 9.10 1.13
C PRO A 113 6.48 9.82 1.49
N GLN A 114 6.57 10.87 2.31
CA GLN A 114 5.45 11.68 2.78
C GLN A 114 4.84 12.48 1.63
N GLU A 115 5.67 13.14 0.80
CA GLU A 115 5.20 13.84 -0.40
C GLU A 115 4.54 12.89 -1.39
N LEU A 116 5.09 11.69 -1.55
CA LEU A 116 4.48 10.67 -2.41
C LEU A 116 3.11 10.21 -1.85
N ALA A 117 3.02 9.95 -0.54
CA ALA A 117 1.78 9.59 0.13
C ALA A 117 0.72 10.69 0.01
N ALA A 118 1.10 11.96 0.18
CA ALA A 118 0.21 13.11 0.01
C ALA A 118 -0.40 13.19 -1.41
N CYS A 119 0.31 12.71 -2.44
CA CYS A 119 -0.21 12.62 -3.81
C CYS A 119 -1.15 11.42 -4.03
N ILE A 120 -0.84 10.27 -3.44
CA ILE A 120 -1.56 9.01 -3.69
C ILE A 120 -2.86 8.93 -2.89
N VAL A 121 -2.86 9.39 -1.64
CA VAL A 121 -4.01 9.27 -0.74
C VAL A 121 -5.28 9.91 -1.33
N PRO A 122 -5.27 11.16 -1.83
CA PRO A 122 -6.47 11.76 -2.44
C PRO A 122 -6.97 10.95 -3.65
N PHE A 123 -6.07 10.48 -4.52
CA PHE A 123 -6.43 9.66 -5.66
C PHE A 123 -7.11 8.35 -5.23
N ALA A 124 -6.54 7.66 -4.25
CA ALA A 124 -7.08 6.41 -3.71
C ALA A 124 -8.46 6.63 -3.06
N LEU A 125 -8.64 7.71 -2.30
CA LEU A 125 -9.92 8.04 -1.68
C LEU A 125 -10.99 8.37 -2.72
N SER A 126 -10.65 9.18 -3.74
CA SER A 126 -11.57 9.50 -4.84
C SER A 126 -11.98 8.26 -5.64
N ALA A 127 -11.06 7.32 -5.87
CA ALA A 127 -11.36 6.06 -6.56
C ALA A 127 -12.36 5.17 -5.79
N LEU A 128 -12.45 5.34 -4.47
CA LEU A 128 -13.37 4.59 -3.60
C LEU A 128 -14.73 5.26 -3.43
N GLN A 129 -14.85 6.56 -3.75
CA GLN A 129 -16.11 7.29 -3.59
C GLN A 129 -17.30 6.59 -4.25
N PRO A 130 -17.23 6.09 -5.50
CA PRO A 130 -18.39 5.41 -6.11
C PRO A 130 -18.83 4.15 -5.36
N VAL A 131 -17.91 3.49 -4.66
CA VAL A 131 -18.16 2.24 -3.95
C VAL A 131 -18.62 2.49 -2.51
N LEU A 132 -18.24 3.64 -1.93
CA LEU A 132 -18.61 4.06 -0.57
C LEU A 132 -19.83 5.00 -0.53
N ALA A 133 -20.09 5.78 -1.58
CA ALA A 133 -21.17 6.76 -1.66
C ALA A 133 -22.54 6.15 -2.00
N ALA A 134 -22.58 4.85 -2.30
CA ALA A 134 -23.78 4.06 -2.43
C ALA A 134 -24.46 3.80 -1.05
N VAL A 135 -24.42 4.76 -0.12
CA VAL A 135 -24.90 4.63 1.27
C VAL A 135 -25.85 5.77 1.66
N ASN A 136 -26.31 6.59 0.70
CA ASN A 136 -27.28 7.67 0.95
C ASN A 136 -28.57 7.47 0.15
#